data_AF-A0A7W9DGK2-F1
#
_entry.id   AF-A0A7W9DGK2-F1
#
_cell.length_a   1.000
_cell.length_b   1.000
_cell.length_c   1.000
_cell.angle_alpha   90.00
_cell.angle_beta   90.00
_cell.angle_gamma   90.00
#
_symmetry.space_group_name_H-M   'P 1'
#
loop_
_entity.id
_entity.type
_entity.pdbx_description
1 polymer ?
#
loop_
_entity_poly.entity_id
_entity_poly.type
_entity_poly.pdbx_seq_one_letter_code
_entity_poly.pdbx_strand_id
1 'polypeptide(L)'
;MHIQHIDGIVMKIRVVKMRNAGVAVERRMLNDRYTVKYYGWLVIMDVTDQGLRRPVKVARLKQPGRQGPEMELLDPHIIWASEGKFTLAGFERVKNEEGKAVEFAQSWLCALDFRPPEELDESRNVRPMQ
;
A
#
# COMPACT_ATOMS: atom_id res chain seq x y z
N MET A 1 15.81 -8.27 -18.04
CA MET A 1 14.93 -7.92 -16.90
C MET A 1 14.79 -6.41 -16.91
N HIS A 2 13.67 -5.87 -17.41
CA HIS A 2 13.51 -4.43 -17.57
C HIS A 2 13.11 -3.85 -16.21
N ILE A 3 14.04 -3.21 -15.51
CA ILE A 3 13.73 -2.41 -14.33
C ILE A 3 12.93 -1.22 -14.85
N GLN A 4 11.62 -1.21 -14.60
CA GLN A 4 10.80 -0.03 -14.88
C GLN A 4 11.30 1.08 -13.95
N HIS A 5 11.85 2.14 -14.54
CA HIS A 5 12.23 3.35 -13.83
C HIS A 5 10.96 3.89 -13.15
N ILE A 6 10.96 3.93 -11.81
CA ILE A 6 9.85 4.50 -11.04
C ILE A 6 10.19 5.97 -10.85
N ASP A 7 9.70 6.82 -11.74
CA ASP A 7 9.73 8.27 -11.58
C ASP A 7 8.74 8.66 -10.46
N GLY A 8 9.18 8.54 -9.21
CA GLY A 8 8.36 8.86 -8.05
C GLY A 8 9.12 8.63 -6.74
N ILE A 9 8.72 9.33 -5.68
CA ILE A 9 9.26 9.12 -4.34
C ILE A 9 8.85 7.72 -3.88
N VAL A 10 9.82 6.82 -3.67
CA VAL A 10 9.60 5.45 -3.20
C VAL A 10 9.92 5.41 -1.71
N MET A 11 8.93 5.08 -0.88
CA MET A 11 9.13 4.91 0.57
C MET A 11 8.74 3.51 1.01
N LYS A 12 9.63 2.82 1.75
CA LYS A 12 9.30 1.56 2.41
C LYS A 12 8.42 1.86 3.62
N ILE A 13 7.21 1.31 3.64
CA ILE A 13 6.25 1.56 4.71
C ILE A 13 5.56 0.28 5.16
N ARG A 14 5.05 0.34 6.39
CA ARG A 14 4.00 -0.53 6.90
C ARG A 14 2.66 0.18 6.81
N VAL A 15 1.63 -0.52 6.37
CA VAL A 15 0.25 -0.03 6.29
C VAL A 15 -0.69 -0.90 7.11
N VAL A 16 -1.60 -0.25 7.82
CA VAL A 16 -2.82 -0.87 8.39
C VAL A 16 -4.03 -0.18 7.78
N LYS A 17 -4.98 -0.95 7.22
CA LYS A 17 -6.27 -0.40 6.77
C LYS A 17 -7.10 0.00 7.98
N MET A 18 -7.69 1.19 7.93
CA MET A 18 -8.50 1.76 9.00
C MET A 18 -10.00 1.65 8.72
N ARG A 19 -10.38 1.18 7.53
CA ARG A 19 -11.76 0.87 7.19
C ARG A 19 -11.88 -0.51 6.54
N ASN A 20 -13.02 -1.15 6.72
CA ASN A 20 -13.42 -2.35 5.99
C ASN A 20 -14.73 -2.07 5.27
N ALA A 21 -14.71 -2.04 3.94
CA ALA A 21 -15.87 -1.67 3.12
C ALA A 21 -16.54 -0.36 3.57
N GLY A 22 -15.72 0.68 3.84
CA GLY A 22 -16.20 2.00 4.28
C GLY A 22 -16.42 2.15 5.78
N VAL A 23 -16.58 1.04 6.51
CA VAL A 23 -16.83 1.04 7.96
C VAL A 23 -15.52 1.22 8.71
N ALA A 24 -15.48 2.19 9.63
CA ALA A 24 -14.30 2.44 10.46
C ALA A 24 -13.96 1.24 11.34
N VAL A 25 -12.70 0.83 11.33
CA VAL A 25 -12.14 -0.17 12.25
C VAL A 25 -11.92 0.50 13.60
N GLU A 26 -12.31 -0.19 14.68
CA GLU A 26 -12.11 0.31 16.04
C GLU A 26 -10.63 0.61 16.32
N ARG A 27 -10.36 1.75 16.96
CA ARG A 27 -8.98 2.25 17.17
C ARG A 27 -8.08 1.25 17.91
N ARG A 28 -8.63 0.48 18.86
CA ARG A 28 -7.89 -0.56 19.60
C ARG A 28 -7.35 -1.66 18.68
N MET A 29 -8.07 -1.99 17.61
CA MET A 29 -7.68 -3.02 16.65
C MET A 29 -6.48 -2.58 15.82
N LEU A 30 -6.29 -1.28 15.58
CA LEU A 30 -5.19 -0.79 14.72
C LEU A 30 -3.79 -1.16 15.24
N ASN A 31 -3.66 -1.32 16.56
CA ASN A 31 -2.40 -1.74 17.21
C ASN A 31 -2.38 -3.22 17.60
N ASP A 32 -3.49 -3.94 17.39
CA ASP A 32 -3.60 -5.35 17.74
C ASP A 32 -2.62 -6.21 16.92
N ARG A 33 -2.11 -7.29 17.54
CA ARG A 33 -1.12 -8.17 16.91
C ARG A 33 -1.70 -9.01 15.76
N TYR A 34 -3.00 -9.27 15.77
CA TYR A 34 -3.72 -10.04 14.75
C TYR A 34 -4.20 -9.16 13.59
N THR A 35 -4.14 -7.84 13.74
CA THR A 35 -4.46 -6.93 12.64
C THR A 35 -3.47 -7.08 11.51
N VAL A 36 -4.00 -7.31 10.32
CA VAL A 36 -3.22 -7.48 9.10
C VAL A 36 -2.42 -6.20 8.84
N LYS A 37 -1.10 -6.40 8.71
CA LYS A 37 -0.13 -5.36 8.39
C LYS A 37 0.42 -5.66 7.00
N TYR A 38 0.29 -4.69 6.12
CA TYR A 38 0.85 -4.74 4.78
C TYR A 38 2.20 -4.05 4.78
N TYR A 39 3.14 -4.54 3.97
CA TYR A 39 4.49 -3.98 3.85
C TYR A 39 4.84 -3.84 2.39
N GLY A 40 5.49 -2.74 2.05
CA GLY A 40 5.92 -2.52 0.67
C GLY A 40 6.40 -1.12 0.42
N TRP A 41 6.52 -0.81 -0.86
CA TRP A 41 6.86 0.51 -1.34
C TRP A 41 5.60 1.31 -1.59
N LEU A 42 5.44 2.41 -0.86
CA LEU A 42 4.46 3.42 -1.20
C LEU A 42 4.97 4.22 -2.41
N VAL A 43 4.12 4.31 -3.43
CA VAL A 43 4.32 5.17 -4.59
C VAL A 43 3.08 6.03 -4.78
N ILE A 44 3.27 7.34 -4.87
CA ILE A 44 2.24 8.31 -5.24
C ILE A 44 2.48 8.71 -6.70
N MET A 45 1.45 8.64 -7.54
CA MET A 45 1.56 8.99 -8.96
C MET A 45 0.26 9.59 -9.48
N ASP A 46 0.35 10.40 -10.53
CA ASP A 46 -0.79 10.81 -11.33
C ASP A 46 -1.06 9.73 -12.38
N VAL A 47 -2.31 9.28 -12.49
CA VAL A 47 -2.77 8.33 -13.52
C VAL A 47 -3.92 8.93 -14.30
N THR A 48 -3.99 8.59 -15.59
CA THR A 48 -5.16 8.91 -16.41
C THR A 48 -6.20 7.81 -16.20
N ASP A 49 -7.22 8.06 -15.37
CA ASP A 49 -8.36 7.14 -15.27
C ASP A 49 -9.27 7.32 -16.49
N GLN A 50 -9.39 6.26 -17.30
CA GLN A 50 -10.23 6.23 -18.50
C GLN A 50 -11.71 6.52 -18.18
N GLY A 51 -12.16 6.24 -16.95
CA GLY A 51 -13.52 6.52 -16.50
C GLY A 51 -13.78 7.98 -16.10
N LEU A 52 -12.77 8.67 -15.56
CA LEU A 52 -12.91 10.03 -15.02
C LEU A 52 -12.43 11.12 -15.98
N ARG A 53 -11.79 10.74 -17.11
CA ARG A 53 -11.25 11.63 -18.16
C ARG A 53 -10.39 12.78 -17.63
N ARG A 54 -9.76 12.59 -16.48
CA ARG A 54 -8.84 13.55 -15.86
C ARG A 54 -7.66 12.81 -15.22
N PRO A 55 -6.48 13.46 -15.11
CA PRO A 55 -5.43 12.99 -14.21
C PRO A 55 -5.98 12.91 -12.78
N VAL A 56 -5.79 11.76 -12.14
CA VAL A 56 -6.13 11.54 -10.73
C VAL A 56 -4.89 11.05 -10.00
N LYS A 57 -4.73 11.50 -8.75
CA LYS A 57 -3.66 10.99 -7.90
C LYS A 57 -4.06 9.62 -7.37
N VAL A 58 -3.11 8.70 -7.34
CA VAL A 58 -3.28 7.38 -6.71
C VAL A 58 -2.10 7.09 -5.80
N ALA A 59 -2.39 6.48 -4.66
CA ALA A 59 -1.40 5.89 -3.79
C ALA A 59 -1.42 4.37 -3.98
N ARG A 60 -0.27 3.77 -4.26
CA ARG A 60 -0.14 2.33 -4.42
C ARG A 60 0.87 1.78 -3.43
N LEU A 61 0.52 0.69 -2.77
CA LEU A 61 1.49 -0.15 -2.07
C LEU A 61 1.93 -1.26 -3.02
N LYS A 62 3.21 -1.27 -3.39
CA LYS A 62 3.81 -2.29 -4.25
C LYS A 62 4.69 -3.23 -3.45
N GLN A 63 4.62 -4.53 -3.76
CA GLN A 63 5.58 -5.51 -3.24
C GLN A 63 6.72 -5.73 -4.24
N PRO A 64 7.98 -5.84 -3.76
CA PRO A 64 9.09 -6.23 -4.60
C PRO A 64 8.81 -7.58 -5.28
N GLY A 65 9.07 -7.68 -6.59
CA GLY A 65 8.94 -8.92 -7.34
C GLY A 65 7.50 -9.39 -7.65
N ARG A 66 6.46 -8.68 -7.21
CA ARG A 66 5.07 -8.94 -7.62
C ARG A 66 4.59 -7.98 -8.70
N GLN A 67 3.83 -8.52 -9.65
CA GLN A 67 3.19 -7.71 -10.68
C GLN A 67 1.93 -7.05 -10.12
N GLY A 68 1.80 -5.72 -10.29
CA GLY A 68 0.66 -4.94 -9.84
C GLY A 68 0.76 -4.45 -8.39
N PRO A 69 -0.10 -3.49 -7.98
CA PRO A 69 -0.17 -3.04 -6.60
C PRO A 69 -0.84 -4.10 -5.71
N GLU A 70 -0.33 -4.27 -4.49
CA GLU A 70 -1.03 -5.05 -3.46
C GLU A 70 -2.24 -4.29 -2.93
N MET A 71 -2.13 -2.96 -2.84
CA MET A 71 -3.23 -2.08 -2.47
C MET A 71 -3.16 -0.78 -3.27
N GLU A 72 -4.33 -0.20 -3.53
CA GLU A 72 -4.49 1.08 -4.22
C GLU A 72 -5.50 1.95 -3.45
N LEU A 73 -5.21 3.24 -3.37
CA LEU A 73 -6.08 4.28 -2.83
C LEU A 73 -6.21 5.39 -3.87
N LEU A 74 -7.43 5.66 -4.29
CA LEU A 74 -7.78 6.74 -5.23
C LEU A 74 -7.96 8.06 -4.47
N ASP A 75 -7.60 9.17 -5.13
CA ASP A 75 -7.66 10.53 -4.59
C ASP A 75 -7.06 10.66 -3.17
N PRO A 76 -5.80 10.18 -2.96
CA PRO A 76 -5.19 10.14 -1.65
C PRO A 76 -4.87 11.54 -1.14
N HIS A 77 -5.18 11.79 0.13
CA HIS A 77 -4.79 13.00 0.85
C HIS A 77 -4.39 12.67 2.29
N ILE A 78 -3.49 13.48 2.86
CA ILE A 78 -3.04 13.30 4.25
C ILE A 78 -4.08 13.91 5.18
N ILE A 79 -4.56 13.14 6.16
CA ILE A 79 -5.48 13.64 7.20
C ILE A 79 -4.83 13.79 8.58
N TRP A 80 -3.66 13.18 8.76
CA TRP A 80 -2.87 13.29 9.98
C TRP A 80 -1.42 12.90 9.69
N ALA A 81 -0.47 13.54 10.36
CA ALA A 81 0.93 13.18 10.33
C ALA A 81 1.59 13.47 11.68
N SER A 82 2.57 12.65 12.03
CA SER A 82 3.48 12.81 13.15
C SER A 82 4.81 12.16 12.77
N GLU A 83 5.80 12.20 13.67
CA GLU A 83 7.12 11.66 13.40
C GLU A 83 7.05 10.19 12.97
N GLY A 84 7.50 9.90 11.75
CA GLY A 84 7.54 8.57 11.17
C GLY A 84 6.19 7.92 10.85
N LYS A 85 5.06 8.61 11.05
CA LYS A 85 3.71 8.07 10.80
C LYS A 85 2.79 9.10 10.16
N PHE A 86 1.93 8.63 9.27
CA PHE A 86 0.92 9.48 8.64
C PHE A 86 -0.29 8.65 8.25
N THR A 87 -1.42 9.32 8.05
CA THR A 87 -2.65 8.68 7.60
C THR A 87 -3.04 9.23 6.24
N LEU A 88 -3.12 8.35 5.24
CA LEU A 88 -3.74 8.67 3.96
C LEU A 88 -5.22 8.33 4.01
N ALA A 89 -6.07 9.19 3.47
CA ALA A 89 -7.47 8.90 3.22
C ALA A 89 -7.78 9.05 1.73
N GLY A 90 -8.80 8.34 1.26
CA GLY A 90 -9.22 8.30 -0.14
C GLY A 90 -10.26 7.20 -0.34
N PHE A 91 -10.25 6.58 -1.51
CA PHE A 91 -11.20 5.51 -1.87
C PHE A 91 -10.49 4.23 -2.28
N GLU A 92 -11.01 3.10 -1.81
CA GLU A 92 -10.65 1.78 -2.37
C GLU A 92 -11.72 1.34 -3.35
N ARG A 93 -11.31 0.89 -4.54
CA ARG A 93 -12.21 0.34 -5.55
C ARG A 93 -12.14 -1.18 -5.50
N VAL A 94 -13.27 -1.82 -5.20
CA VAL A 94 -13.40 -3.29 -5.12
C VAL A 94 -14.53 -3.76 -6.02
N LYS A 95 -14.51 -5.04 -6.42
CA LYS A 95 -15.66 -5.66 -7.09
C LYS A 95 -16.61 -6.21 -6.04
N ASN A 96 -17.90 -5.88 -6.14
CA ASN A 96 -18.93 -6.51 -5.32
C ASN A 96 -19.23 -7.94 -5.82
N GLU A 97 -20.19 -8.61 -5.17
CA GLU A 97 -20.62 -9.97 -5.52
C GLU A 97 -21.16 -10.09 -6.95
N GLU A 98 -21.72 -9.01 -7.50
CA GLU A 98 -22.20 -8.92 -8.88
C GLU A 98 -21.09 -8.57 -9.90
N GLY A 99 -19.84 -8.45 -9.44
CA GLY A 99 -18.69 -8.08 -10.26
C GLY A 99 -18.60 -6.59 -10.63
N LYS A 100 -19.52 -5.76 -10.14
CA LYS A 100 -19.53 -4.32 -10.35
C LYS A 100 -18.48 -3.64 -9.48
N ALA A 101 -17.75 -2.68 -10.07
CA ALA A 101 -16.82 -1.84 -9.32
C ALA A 101 -17.59 -0.91 -8.37
N VAL A 102 -17.24 -0.95 -7.10
CA VAL A 102 -17.77 -0.09 -6.03
C VAL A 102 -16.60 0.59 -5.33
N GLU A 103 -16.79 1.85 -4.96
CA GLU A 103 -15.80 2.63 -4.23
C GLU A 103 -16.23 2.80 -2.78
N PHE A 104 -15.35 2.43 -1.86
CA PHE A 104 -15.54 2.65 -0.44
C PHE A 104 -14.55 3.68 0.07
N ALA A 105 -15.00 4.53 1.00
CA ALA A 105 -14.08 5.35 1.76
C ALA A 105 -13.04 4.44 2.45
N GLN A 106 -11.78 4.81 2.39
CA GLN A 106 -10.70 4.05 2.98
C GLN A 106 -9.65 4.99 3.59
N SER A 107 -8.96 4.51 4.61
CA SER A 107 -7.81 5.22 5.17
C SER A 107 -6.72 4.24 5.58
N TRP A 108 -5.47 4.62 5.36
CA TRP A 108 -4.28 3.82 5.63
C TRP A 108 -3.49 4.49 6.73
N LEU A 109 -3.31 3.80 7.86
CA LEU A 109 -2.32 4.20 8.86
C LEU A 109 -0.95 3.71 8.40
N CYS A 110 -0.15 4.65 7.92
CA CYS A 110 1.19 4.42 7.41
C CYS A 110 2.23 4.66 8.52
N ALA A 111 3.22 3.78 8.60
CA ALA A 111 4.43 3.98 9.38
C ALA A 111 5.63 3.75 8.48
N LEU A 112 6.60 4.66 8.53
CA LEU A 112 7.87 4.49 7.82
C LEU A 112 8.58 3.24 8.37
N ASP A 113 9.04 2.38 7.46
CA ASP A 113 9.82 1.21 7.82
C ASP A 113 11.30 1.52 7.61
N PHE A 114 11.95 2.05 8.65
CA PHE A 114 13.38 2.33 8.66
C PHE A 114 14.24 1.09 8.92
N ARG A 115 13.64 -0.12 8.98
CA ARG A 115 14.46 -1.34 9.07
C ARG A 115 15.36 -1.39 7.84
N PRO A 116 16.68 -1.61 8.01
CA PRO A 116 17.59 -1.82 6.90
C PRO A 116 16.99 -2.85 5.95
N PRO A 117 17.27 -2.79 4.63
CA PRO A 117 17.03 -3.93 3.79
C PRO A 117 17.66 -5.13 4.49
N GLU A 118 16.86 -6.14 4.87
CA GLU A 118 17.43 -7.44 5.20
C GLU A 118 18.25 -7.79 3.97
N GLU A 119 19.57 -7.84 4.12
CA GLU A 119 20.44 -8.46 3.14
C GLU A 119 19.77 -9.78 2.82
N LEU A 120 19.33 -9.94 1.58
CA LEU A 120 18.79 -11.19 1.08
C LEU A 120 19.85 -12.22 1.41
N ASP A 121 19.58 -13.05 2.41
CA ASP A 121 20.48 -14.06 2.95
C ASP A 121 20.76 -15.10 1.85
N GLU A 122 21.68 -14.75 0.93
CA GLU A 122 22.15 -15.63 -0.16
C GLU A 122 22.85 -16.88 0.38
N SER A 123 23.15 -16.90 1.69
CA SER A 123 23.68 -18.06 2.42
C SER A 123 22.72 -19.26 2.47
N ARG A 124 21.43 -19.10 2.12
CA ARG A 124 20.47 -20.23 2.11
C ARG A 124 20.59 -21.18 0.92
N ASN A 125 21.48 -20.92 -0.04
CA ASN A 125 21.66 -21.76 -1.22
C ASN A 125 23.02 -22.48 -1.31
N VAL A 126 23.72 -22.71 -0.20
CA VAL A 126 24.81 -23.70 -0.20
C VAL A 126 24.21 -25.07 0.11
N ARG A 127 23.86 -25.84 -0.93
CA ARG A 127 23.68 -27.28 -0.78
C ARG A 127 25.06 -27.87 -0.42
N PRO A 128 25.21 -28.67 0.64
CA PRO A 128 26.45 -29.39 0.85
C PRO A 128 26.64 -30.35 -0.33
N MET A 129 27.76 -30.20 -1.02
CA MET A 129 28.20 -31.11 -2.06
C MET A 129 28.70 -32.38 -1.34
N GLN A 130 27.95 -33.47 -1.43
CA GLN A 130 28.42 -34.81 -1.08
C GLN A 130 29.28 -35.38 -2.21
#